data_AF-B7HXN4-F1
#
_entry.id   AF-B7HXN4-F1
#
_cell.length_a   1.000
_cell.length_b   1.000
_cell.length_c   1.000
_cell.angle_alpha   90.00
_cell.angle_beta   90.00
_cell.angle_gamma   90.00
#
_symmetry.space_group_name_H-M   'P 1'
#
loop_
_entity.id
_entity.type
_entity.pdbx_description
1 polymer ?
#
loop_
_entity_poly.entity_id
_entity_poly.type
_entity_poly.pdbx_seq_one_letter_code
_entity_poly.pdbx_strand_id
1 'polypeptide(L)'
;MSTYLKRISVICFIFTVLIGQIFMPIIGHAQELNTTGFVDSFAFEKTKLNYGEKTTIHVDFSEKPGKKMKSGDTLTLALPPELKGYSGTIPLKDDSGRIFGTCQINANNVVCTFNDTVEKLENIRGNFNFTVQGTNVEAGKTKDVQTNLGTDLEKQMVSITHPKGGATRS
;
A
#
# COMPACT_ATOMS: atom_id res chain seq x y z
N MET A 1 -10.94 -70.70 -8.38
CA MET A 1 -10.60 -69.64 -7.40
C MET A 1 -9.37 -68.86 -7.90
N SER A 2 -9.48 -67.91 -8.85
CA SER A 2 -8.30 -67.09 -9.23
C SER A 2 -8.57 -65.84 -10.10
N THR A 3 -9.72 -65.72 -10.77
CA THR A 3 -9.95 -64.60 -11.71
C THR A 3 -10.76 -63.44 -11.15
N TYR A 4 -11.61 -63.67 -10.14
CA TYR A 4 -12.44 -62.62 -9.51
C TYR A 4 -11.68 -61.75 -8.50
N LEU A 5 -10.68 -62.31 -7.81
CA LEU A 5 -9.91 -61.59 -6.79
C LEU A 5 -8.96 -60.55 -7.38
N LYS A 6 -8.44 -60.79 -8.60
CA LYS A 6 -7.57 -59.85 -9.34
C LYS A 6 -8.30 -58.61 -9.84
N ARG A 7 -9.61 -58.71 -10.15
CA ARG A 7 -10.37 -57.56 -10.66
C ARG A 7 -10.78 -56.58 -9.56
N ILE A 8 -11.06 -57.08 -8.36
CA ILE A 8 -11.44 -56.23 -7.22
C ILE A 8 -10.20 -55.53 -6.62
N SER A 9 -9.05 -56.22 -6.60
CA SER A 9 -7.79 -55.63 -6.11
C SER A 9 -7.29 -54.46 -6.99
N VAL A 10 -7.60 -54.45 -8.28
CA VAL A 10 -7.22 -53.35 -9.18
C VAL A 10 -8.14 -52.15 -9.01
N ILE A 11 -9.43 -52.35 -8.74
CA ILE A 11 -10.40 -51.25 -8.56
C ILE A 11 -10.16 -50.51 -7.22
N CYS A 12 -9.80 -51.23 -6.15
CA CYS A 12 -9.44 -50.60 -4.87
C CYS A 12 -8.14 -49.80 -4.94
N PHE A 13 -7.23 -50.12 -5.86
CA PHE A 13 -5.98 -49.37 -6.04
C PHE A 13 -6.16 -48.10 -6.88
N ILE A 14 -7.20 -48.00 -7.71
CA ILE A 14 -7.50 -46.78 -8.48
C ILE A 14 -8.23 -45.74 -7.62
N PHE A 15 -8.94 -46.15 -6.57
CA PHE A 15 -9.66 -45.22 -5.68
C PHE A 15 -8.79 -44.57 -4.60
N THR A 16 -7.65 -45.15 -4.22
CA THR A 16 -6.72 -44.55 -3.24
C THR A 16 -5.77 -43.54 -3.88
N VAL A 17 -5.65 -43.49 -5.20
CA VAL A 17 -4.77 -42.55 -5.91
C VAL A 17 -5.44 -41.19 -6.15
N LEU A 18 -6.76 -41.08 -5.97
CA LEU A 18 -7.49 -39.82 -6.21
C LEU A 18 -7.64 -38.91 -4.97
N ILE A 19 -7.26 -39.36 -3.78
CA ILE A 19 -7.36 -38.58 -2.53
C ILE A 19 -6.08 -37.76 -2.28
N GLY A 20 -5.03 -37.97 -3.08
CA GLY A 20 -3.87 -37.08 -3.15
C GLY A 20 -4.19 -35.79 -3.91
N GLN A 21 -5.30 -35.14 -3.59
CA GLN A 21 -5.57 -33.77 -4.05
C GLN A 21 -4.57 -32.86 -3.34
N ILE A 22 -3.39 -32.75 -3.96
CA ILE A 22 -2.52 -31.57 -4.03
C ILE A 22 -2.98 -30.40 -3.15
N PHE A 23 -2.75 -30.53 -1.84
CA PHE A 23 -2.62 -29.38 -0.94
C PHE A 23 -1.24 -28.78 -1.24
N MET A 24 -1.09 -28.15 -2.40
CA MET A 24 -0.01 -27.20 -2.57
C MET A 24 -0.40 -26.00 -1.71
N PRO A 25 0.35 -25.64 -0.65
CA PRO A 25 0.14 -24.35 -0.03
C PRO A 25 0.29 -23.32 -1.14
N ILE A 26 -0.76 -22.53 -1.37
CA ILE A 26 -0.65 -21.35 -2.21
C ILE A 26 0.37 -20.48 -1.50
N ILE A 27 1.61 -20.48 -1.98
CA ILE A 27 2.60 -19.50 -1.57
C ILE A 27 2.06 -18.20 -2.14
N GLY A 28 1.27 -17.49 -1.31
CA GLY A 28 0.83 -16.14 -1.60
C GLY A 28 2.09 -15.29 -1.69
N HIS A 29 2.53 -14.98 -2.90
CA HIS A 29 3.50 -13.91 -3.07
C HIS A 29 2.78 -12.62 -2.66
N ALA A 30 3.31 -11.94 -1.65
CA ALA A 30 2.90 -10.60 -1.29
C ALA A 30 2.95 -9.71 -2.54
N GLN A 31 1.79 -9.19 -2.95
CA GLN A 31 1.67 -8.35 -4.12
C GLN A 31 1.83 -6.87 -3.72
N GLU A 32 2.51 -6.10 -4.55
CA GLU A 32 2.52 -4.65 -4.45
C GLU A 32 1.33 -4.07 -5.23
N LEU A 33 0.48 -3.31 -4.53
CA LEU A 33 -0.86 -2.91 -4.98
C LEU A 33 -0.94 -1.47 -5.49
N ASN A 34 0.05 -0.63 -5.19
CA ASN A 34 0.02 0.82 -5.44
C ASN A 34 -0.22 1.22 -6.91
N THR A 35 0.13 0.38 -7.89
CA THR A 35 -0.10 0.61 -9.33
C THR A 35 -1.13 -0.33 -9.96
N THR A 36 -1.95 -1.00 -9.14
CA THR A 36 -2.94 -1.97 -9.62
C THR A 36 -4.37 -1.44 -9.58
N GLY A 37 -4.51 -0.13 -9.38
CA GLY A 37 -5.78 0.60 -9.24
C GLY A 37 -6.38 0.55 -7.85
N PHE A 38 -5.69 0.06 -6.82
CA PHE A 38 -6.24 0.01 -5.45
C PHE A 38 -6.27 1.37 -4.76
N VAL A 39 -5.36 2.27 -5.11
CA VAL A 39 -5.39 3.65 -4.61
C VAL A 39 -6.44 4.41 -5.43
N ASP A 40 -7.51 4.85 -4.75
CA ASP A 40 -8.60 5.57 -5.39
C ASP A 40 -8.25 7.03 -5.61
N SER A 41 -7.66 7.63 -4.57
CA SER A 41 -7.33 9.04 -4.57
C SER A 41 -6.21 9.31 -3.58
N PHE A 42 -5.48 10.39 -3.83
CA PHE A 42 -4.72 11.04 -2.78
C PHE A 42 -4.93 12.55 -2.91
N ALA A 43 -4.72 13.31 -1.84
CA ALA A 43 -4.80 14.76 -1.88
C ALA A 43 -3.87 15.38 -0.84
N PHE A 44 -3.16 16.43 -1.25
CA PHE A 44 -2.45 17.30 -0.31
C PHE A 44 -3.43 18.26 0.36
N GLU A 45 -3.42 18.34 1.68
CA GLU A 45 -4.17 19.34 2.44
C GLU A 45 -3.74 20.77 2.04
N LYS A 46 -2.43 20.95 1.84
CA LYS A 46 -1.82 22.18 1.34
C LYS A 46 -0.79 21.89 0.25
N THR A 47 -0.90 22.57 -0.89
CA THR A 47 -0.03 22.40 -2.07
C THR A 47 1.03 23.50 -2.23
N LYS A 48 1.02 24.55 -1.40
CA LYS A 48 2.04 25.61 -1.39
C LYS A 48 2.69 25.64 -0.02
N LEU A 49 3.95 25.23 0.07
CA LEU A 49 4.68 25.05 1.31
C LEU A 49 5.87 25.99 1.37
N ASN A 50 6.18 26.49 2.56
CA ASN A 50 7.51 26.99 2.85
C ASN A 50 8.46 25.83 3.15
N TYR A 51 9.76 26.02 2.94
CA TYR A 51 10.77 25.06 3.39
C TYR A 51 10.63 24.81 4.90
N GLY A 52 10.57 23.54 5.29
CA GLY A 52 10.33 23.09 6.67
C GLY A 52 8.86 23.05 7.08
N GLU A 53 7.93 23.57 6.26
CA GLU A 53 6.49 23.50 6.52
C GLU A 53 5.96 22.08 6.33
N LYS A 54 4.96 21.71 7.14
CA LYS A 54 4.31 20.41 7.09
C LYS A 54 2.97 20.50 6.35
N THR A 55 2.59 19.42 5.69
CA THR A 55 1.26 19.22 5.09
C THR A 55 0.83 17.79 5.28
N THR A 56 -0.48 17.55 5.34
CA THR A 56 -1.06 16.21 5.40
C THR A 56 -1.37 15.73 3.99
N ILE A 57 -1.12 14.45 3.73
CA ILE A 57 -1.60 13.76 2.54
C ILE A 57 -2.71 12.82 2.98
N HIS A 58 -3.89 12.99 2.37
CA HIS A 58 -5.04 12.10 2.50
C HIS A 58 -4.96 11.04 1.41
N VAL A 59 -5.24 9.79 1.75
CA VAL A 59 -5.22 8.67 0.81
C VAL A 59 -6.45 7.82 1.03
N ASP A 60 -7.19 7.57 -0.05
CA ASP A 60 -8.29 6.61 -0.09
C ASP A 60 -7.90 5.42 -0.94
N PHE A 61 -8.29 4.23 -0.51
CA PHE A 61 -8.06 3.00 -1.25
C PHE A 61 -9.23 2.04 -1.11
N SER A 62 -9.38 1.17 -2.11
CA SER A 62 -10.41 0.15 -2.11
C SER A 62 -10.05 -1.07 -2.93
N GLU A 63 -10.63 -2.18 -2.53
CA GLU A 63 -10.62 -3.42 -3.29
C GLU A 63 -11.38 -3.27 -4.62
N LYS A 64 -10.84 -3.86 -5.69
CA LYS A 64 -11.43 -3.78 -7.04
C LYS A 64 -12.13 -5.08 -7.43
N PRO A 65 -13.17 -5.02 -8.28
CA PRO A 65 -13.81 -6.22 -8.81
C PRO A 65 -12.78 -7.19 -9.41
N GLY A 66 -12.77 -8.43 -8.96
CA GLY A 66 -11.84 -9.47 -9.42
C GLY A 66 -10.39 -9.34 -8.90
N LYS A 67 -10.08 -8.34 -8.06
CA LYS A 67 -8.76 -8.18 -7.43
C LYS A 67 -8.94 -8.14 -5.92
N LYS A 68 -8.63 -9.26 -5.25
CA LYS A 68 -8.76 -9.40 -3.80
C LYS A 68 -7.44 -9.08 -3.11
N MET A 69 -7.51 -8.37 -1.98
CA MET A 69 -6.36 -8.23 -1.08
C MET A 69 -6.08 -9.59 -0.42
N LYS A 70 -4.81 -9.88 -0.20
CA LYS A 70 -4.33 -11.05 0.52
C LYS A 70 -3.45 -10.66 1.69
N SER A 71 -3.32 -11.58 2.64
CA SER A 71 -2.36 -11.41 3.72
C SER A 71 -0.94 -11.23 3.17
N GLY A 72 -0.24 -10.21 3.65
CA GLY A 72 1.11 -9.86 3.24
C GLY A 72 1.20 -8.91 2.05
N ASP A 73 0.12 -8.64 1.33
CA ASP A 73 0.12 -7.62 0.27
C ASP A 73 0.55 -6.26 0.82
N THR A 74 1.20 -5.48 -0.04
CA THR A 74 1.70 -4.15 0.29
C THR A 74 1.11 -3.07 -0.61
N LEU A 75 0.97 -1.86 -0.04
CA LEU A 75 0.68 -0.64 -0.78
C LEU A 75 1.72 0.40 -0.39
N THR A 76 2.60 0.69 -1.33
CA THR A 76 3.75 1.58 -1.15
C THR A 76 3.55 2.91 -1.84
N LEU A 77 3.60 4.00 -1.07
CA LEU A 77 3.63 5.37 -1.58
C LEU A 77 5.06 5.90 -1.55
N ALA A 78 5.62 6.21 -2.71
CA ALA A 78 6.97 6.75 -2.85
C ALA A 78 6.96 8.28 -2.72
N LEU A 79 7.69 8.83 -1.76
CA LEU A 79 7.82 10.27 -1.59
C LEU A 79 8.93 10.82 -2.50
N PRO A 80 8.67 11.91 -3.25
CA PRO A 80 9.74 12.62 -3.94
C PRO A 80 10.72 13.19 -2.91
N PRO A 81 11.99 13.42 -3.29
CA PRO A 81 13.03 13.83 -2.34
C PRO A 81 12.78 15.18 -1.65
N GLU A 82 11.89 16.01 -2.19
CA GLU A 82 11.45 17.27 -1.60
C GLU A 82 10.37 17.10 -0.51
N LEU A 83 9.80 15.91 -0.35
CA LEU A 83 8.83 15.60 0.69
C LEU A 83 9.40 14.55 1.64
N LYS A 84 9.59 14.93 2.90
CA LYS A 84 10.07 14.01 3.93
C LYS A 84 8.92 13.55 4.82
N GLY A 85 8.68 12.23 4.86
CA GLY A 85 7.68 11.64 5.73
C GLY A 85 8.05 11.74 7.22
N TYR A 86 7.05 11.97 8.07
CA TYR A 86 7.23 11.96 9.52
C TYR A 86 7.05 10.54 10.07
N SER A 87 8.15 9.93 10.52
CA SER A 87 8.14 8.52 10.93
C SER A 87 7.07 8.20 11.97
N GLY A 88 6.34 7.13 11.72
CA GLY A 88 5.21 6.71 12.54
C GLY A 88 4.50 5.51 11.95
N THR A 89 3.51 5.03 12.68
CA THR A 89 2.73 3.85 12.31
C THR A 89 1.25 4.17 12.40
N ILE A 90 0.49 3.85 11.35
CA ILE A 90 -0.96 4.08 11.26
C ILE A 90 -1.66 2.72 11.14
N PRO A 91 -2.50 2.32 12.11
CA PRO A 91 -3.34 1.13 11.95
C PRO A 91 -4.48 1.42 10.98
N LEU A 92 -4.69 0.53 10.01
CA LEU A 92 -5.85 0.57 9.10
C LEU A 92 -7.01 -0.16 9.76
N LYS A 93 -8.11 0.55 10.01
CA LYS A 93 -9.28 0.04 10.74
C LYS A 93 -10.52 0.08 9.88
N ASP A 94 -11.37 -0.94 10.02
CA ASP A 94 -12.73 -0.92 9.48
C ASP A 94 -13.70 -0.16 10.40
N ASP A 95 -14.96 -0.05 9.98
CA ASP A 95 -16.01 0.66 10.73
C ASP A 95 -16.28 0.07 12.14
N SER A 96 -15.91 -1.20 12.36
CA SER A 96 -16.02 -1.87 13.67
C SER A 96 -14.76 -1.69 14.53
N GLY A 97 -13.74 -0.99 14.03
CA GLY A 97 -12.47 -0.76 14.70
C GLY A 97 -11.47 -1.92 14.58
N ARG A 98 -11.78 -2.96 13.78
CA ARG A 98 -10.87 -4.09 13.55
C ARG A 98 -9.73 -3.66 12.66
N ILE A 99 -8.50 -4.00 13.06
CA ILE A 99 -7.29 -3.67 12.32
C ILE A 99 -7.06 -4.72 11.23
N PHE A 100 -7.11 -4.30 9.96
CA PHE A 100 -6.88 -5.19 8.82
C PHE A 100 -5.53 -4.93 8.11
N GLY A 101 -4.79 -3.93 8.55
CA GLY A 101 -3.46 -3.63 8.03
C GLY A 101 -2.76 -2.54 8.84
N THR A 102 -1.55 -2.21 8.46
CA THR A 102 -0.74 -1.18 9.13
C THR A 102 0.15 -0.46 8.14
N CYS A 103 0.17 0.87 8.16
CA CYS A 103 1.06 1.70 7.37
C CYS A 103 2.24 2.19 8.19
N GLN A 104 3.45 1.91 7.71
CA GLN A 104 4.69 2.42 8.24
C GLN A 104 5.12 3.65 7.43
N ILE A 105 5.23 4.80 8.08
CA ILE A 105 5.76 6.03 7.47
C ILE A 105 7.27 6.05 7.66
N ASN A 106 7.99 6.15 6.56
CA ASN A 106 9.43 6.37 6.53
C ASN A 106 9.73 7.75 5.94
N ALA A 107 11.01 8.14 5.96
CA ALA A 107 11.41 9.44 5.43
C ALA A 107 11.11 9.60 3.92
N ASN A 108 11.20 8.52 3.16
CA ASN A 108 11.14 8.49 1.69
C ASN A 108 9.93 7.71 1.14
N ASN A 109 9.19 6.99 1.97
CA ASN A 109 8.02 6.24 1.52
C ASN A 109 7.04 5.99 2.67
N VAL A 110 5.84 5.54 2.32
CA VAL A 110 4.88 4.93 3.25
C VAL A 110 4.59 3.53 2.75
N VAL A 111 4.66 2.53 3.61
CA VAL A 111 4.40 1.12 3.25
C VAL A 111 3.26 0.61 4.11
N CYS A 112 2.11 0.36 3.51
CA CYS A 112 1.00 -0.32 4.15
C CYS A 112 1.10 -1.83 3.90
N THR A 113 0.97 -2.64 4.94
CA THR A 113 0.95 -4.10 4.84
C THR A 113 -0.37 -4.63 5.38
N PHE A 114 -1.04 -5.46 4.59
CA PHE A 114 -2.34 -6.04 4.92
C PHE A 114 -2.17 -7.38 5.65
N ASN A 115 -3.00 -7.62 6.68
CA ASN A 115 -2.95 -8.85 7.49
C ASN A 115 -4.03 -9.85 7.05
N ASP A 116 -4.11 -11.01 7.70
CA ASP A 116 -5.07 -12.08 7.40
C ASP A 116 -6.56 -11.68 7.54
N THR A 117 -6.85 -10.53 8.16
CA THR A 117 -8.22 -10.02 8.27
C THR A 117 -8.80 -9.69 6.90
N VAL A 118 -8.00 -9.22 5.94
CA VAL A 118 -8.50 -8.83 4.61
C VAL A 118 -9.15 -9.99 3.86
N GLU A 119 -8.69 -11.22 4.09
CA GLU A 119 -9.24 -12.42 3.46
C GLU A 119 -10.63 -12.81 4.00
N LYS A 120 -11.04 -12.22 5.13
CA LYS A 120 -12.33 -12.44 5.79
C LYS A 120 -13.31 -11.30 5.51
N LEU A 121 -12.89 -10.29 4.75
CA LEU A 121 -13.68 -9.11 4.41
C LEU A 121 -14.02 -9.10 2.92
N GLU A 122 -15.09 -8.41 2.58
CA GLU A 122 -15.45 -8.16 1.20
C GLU A 122 -15.59 -6.66 0.98
N ASN A 123 -15.20 -6.19 -0.22
CA ASN A 123 -15.35 -4.79 -0.63
C ASN A 123 -14.63 -3.84 0.34
N ILE A 124 -13.41 -4.23 0.73
CA ILE A 124 -12.58 -3.46 1.65
C ILE A 124 -12.39 -2.05 1.11
N ARG A 125 -12.66 -1.08 1.99
CA ARG A 125 -12.37 0.34 1.77
C ARG A 125 -11.65 0.85 2.99
N GLY A 126 -10.72 1.77 2.77
CA GLY A 126 -10.02 2.41 3.86
C GLY A 126 -9.48 3.75 3.43
N ASN A 127 -9.12 4.53 4.43
CA ASN A 127 -8.37 5.75 4.25
C ASN A 127 -7.28 5.82 5.30
N PHE A 128 -6.23 6.58 4.99
CA PHE A 128 -5.22 6.96 5.96
C PHE A 128 -4.63 8.30 5.60
N ASN A 129 -4.14 9.00 6.62
CA ASN A 129 -3.55 10.32 6.49
C ASN A 129 -2.15 10.29 7.09
N PHE A 130 -1.18 10.88 6.40
CA PHE A 130 0.17 11.00 6.94
C PHE A 130 0.76 12.37 6.64
N THR A 131 1.64 12.82 7.53
CA THR A 131 2.26 14.15 7.43
C THR A 131 3.60 14.07 6.74
N VAL A 132 3.84 14.98 5.81
CA VAL A 132 5.14 15.22 5.17
C VAL A 132 5.63 16.63 5.43
N GLN A 133 6.94 16.83 5.34
CA GLN A 133 7.59 18.13 5.43
C GLN A 133 8.22 18.50 4.08
N GLY A 134 7.97 19.72 3.61
CA GLY A 134 8.64 20.29 2.44
C GLY A 134 10.12 20.57 2.74
N THR A 135 11.02 20.01 1.94
CA THR A 135 12.46 20.08 2.13
C THR A 135 13.20 20.05 0.78
N ASN A 136 14.53 19.95 0.81
CA ASN A 136 15.39 19.76 -0.35
C ASN A 136 15.22 20.80 -1.48
N VAL A 137 14.85 22.04 -1.12
CA VAL A 137 14.86 23.20 -2.01
C VAL A 137 15.96 24.15 -1.55
N GLU A 138 16.79 24.61 -2.48
CA GLU A 138 17.86 25.57 -2.18
C GLU A 138 17.31 26.93 -1.75
N ALA A 139 18.02 27.61 -0.86
CA ALA A 139 17.63 28.94 -0.39
C ALA A 139 17.52 29.96 -1.54
N GLY A 140 16.45 30.74 -1.54
CA GLY A 140 16.10 31.69 -2.60
C GLY A 140 15.38 31.07 -3.80
N LYS A 141 15.03 29.78 -3.78
CA LYS A 141 14.31 29.12 -4.88
C LYS A 141 12.90 28.67 -4.47
N THR A 142 12.06 28.51 -5.48
CA THR A 142 10.81 27.76 -5.43
C THR A 142 10.94 26.57 -6.37
N LYS A 143 10.46 25.41 -5.94
CA LYS A 143 10.42 24.20 -6.77
C LYS A 143 9.01 23.64 -6.81
N ASP A 144 8.50 23.46 -8.02
CA ASP A 144 7.26 22.72 -8.26
C ASP A 144 7.59 21.24 -8.47
N VAL A 145 6.93 20.39 -7.69
CA VAL A 145 7.11 18.94 -7.68
C VAL A 145 5.82 18.31 -8.14
N GLN A 146 5.89 17.57 -9.25
CA GLN A 146 4.80 16.75 -9.75
C GLN A 146 5.00 15.30 -9.34
N THR A 147 4.05 14.74 -8.60
CA THR A 147 4.12 13.36 -8.13
C THR A 147 2.74 12.72 -8.08
N ASN A 148 2.68 11.42 -8.33
CA ASN A 148 1.53 10.56 -8.04
C ASN A 148 1.86 9.55 -6.93
N LEU A 149 2.92 9.82 -6.16
CA LEU A 149 3.41 8.99 -5.07
C LEU A 149 3.75 7.54 -5.48
N GLY A 150 4.11 7.31 -6.76
CA GLY A 150 4.42 5.98 -7.28
C GLY A 150 3.18 5.12 -7.58
N THR A 151 1.99 5.71 -7.60
CA THR A 151 0.73 5.05 -7.99
C THR A 151 0.51 5.11 -9.51
N ASP A 152 -0.61 4.58 -9.98
CA ASP A 152 -1.12 4.73 -11.35
C ASP A 152 -2.05 5.95 -11.54
N LEU A 153 -2.23 6.78 -10.52
CA LEU A 153 -3.04 8.00 -10.58
C LEU A 153 -2.32 9.14 -11.32
N GLU A 154 -3.11 10.15 -11.72
CA GLU A 154 -2.60 11.40 -12.26
C GLU A 154 -1.71 12.13 -11.25
N LYS A 155 -0.67 12.81 -11.77
CA LYS A 155 0.26 13.55 -10.93
C LYS A 155 -0.39 14.81 -10.37
N GLN A 156 -0.16 15.07 -9.09
CA GLN A 156 -0.49 16.33 -8.44
C GLN A 156 0.75 17.17 -8.24
N MET A 157 0.54 18.49 -8.18
CA MET A 157 1.61 19.47 -7.99
C MET A 157 1.63 19.97 -6.55
N VAL A 158 2.82 20.00 -5.96
CA VAL A 158 3.13 20.72 -4.72
C VAL A 158 4.31 21.65 -4.98
N SER A 159 4.19 22.90 -4.53
CA SER A 159 5.21 23.94 -4.66
C SER A 159 5.87 24.18 -3.30
N ILE A 160 7.20 24.18 -3.26
CA ILE A 160 7.97 24.41 -2.04
C ILE A 160 8.88 25.63 -2.27
N THR A 161 8.71 26.65 -1.44
CA THR A 161 9.51 27.89 -1.47
C THR A 161 10.48 27.93 -0.29
N HIS A 162 11.77 28.06 -0.58
CA HIS A 162 12.78 28.36 0.44
C HIS A 162 13.20 29.83 0.29
N PRO A 163 12.73 30.75 1.14
CA PRO A 163 13.13 32.15 1.05
C PRO A 163 14.63 32.31 1.30
N LYS A 164 15.27 33.29 0.63
CA LYS A 164 16.64 33.67 0.94
C LYS A 164 16.62 34.45 2.26
N GLY A 165 17.27 33.94 3.30
CA GLY A 165 17.35 34.64 4.59
C GLY A 165 17.85 36.07 4.41
N GLY A 166 17.13 37.04 4.97
CA GLY A 166 17.55 38.44 4.98
C GLY A 166 18.74 38.61 5.92
N ALA A 167 19.81 39.24 5.45
CA ALA A 167 20.86 39.73 6.32
C ALA A 167 20.26 40.86 7.18
N THR A 168 19.81 40.53 8.39
CA THR A 168 19.62 41.53 9.43
C THR A 168 21.01 42.03 9.83
N ARG A 169 21.45 43.12 9.20
CA ARG A 169 22.52 43.96 9.76
C ARG A 169 21.94 44.60 11.02
N SER A 170 22.44 44.14 12.17
CA SER A 170 22.37 44.88 13.43
C SER A 170 23.12 46.20 13.32
#